data_AF-A0A811QUY4-F1
#
_entry.id   AF-A0A811QUY4-F1
#
_cell.length_a   1.000
_cell.length_b   1.000
_cell.length_c   1.000
_cell.angle_alpha   90.00
_cell.angle_beta   90.00
_cell.angle_gamma   90.00
#
_symmetry.space_group_name_H-M   'P 1'
#
loop_
_entity.id
_entity.type
_entity.pdbx_description
1 polymer ?
#
loop_
_entity_poly.entity_id
_entity_poly.type
_entity_poly.pdbx_seq_one_letter_code
_entity_poly.pdbx_strand_id
1 'polypeptide(L)'
;MMAGYRRAISFPAPKPAADGAFALATASDKLATYRIRSSSLPCRFHPLLLQLDDDVAALRLVIGQSSPPRSPSAFAGAGSPPPPPPSASSVSAAASQVCRVLVSLSELLHHPQAQEPLRRLGRWPRLAERLLDDFLRLADAHGSFRQALVALAALQAETRAALRRGGDPARLASASRAQRRAALDLPRLAAAVRAVAARAPAPLPEGLPADTAALAAAVADATVAVASGSAAVFSGLSSLSISAASARVEVASTPCWVTAAPARLAGGSSDAPRTSSRHCIWWVADLVRWMSRAKRRSAEKQNGGDDEDESSTVQLRSEARMKPEERARKASFERHENLERCIANVDGSGEKVFRALVNTRVSLLNILSPGF
;
A
#
# COMPACT_ATOMS: atom_id res chain seq x y z
N MET A 1 -73.12 -3.37 36.79
CA MET A 1 -72.14 -4.46 36.75
C MET A 1 -71.36 -4.39 35.44
N MET A 2 -70.03 -4.38 35.56
CA MET A 2 -68.99 -4.81 34.61
C MET A 2 -68.79 -4.05 33.29
N ALA A 3 -67.67 -3.32 33.30
CA ALA A 3 -67.03 -2.61 32.20
C ALA A 3 -66.30 -3.55 31.24
N GLY A 4 -66.30 -3.21 29.95
CA GLY A 4 -65.51 -3.87 28.91
C GLY A 4 -64.03 -3.51 29.01
N TYR A 5 -63.20 -4.54 29.24
CA TYR A 5 -61.75 -4.47 29.30
C TYR A 5 -61.13 -4.05 27.96
N ARG A 6 -60.39 -2.93 27.93
CA ARG A 6 -59.34 -2.68 26.93
C ARG A 6 -58.02 -3.23 27.48
N ARG A 7 -57.45 -4.25 26.83
CA ARG A 7 -56.08 -4.71 27.15
C ARG A 7 -55.08 -3.78 26.49
N ALA A 8 -54.45 -2.91 27.28
CA ALA A 8 -53.20 -2.25 26.90
C ALA A 8 -52.03 -3.18 27.28
N ILE A 9 -51.27 -3.61 26.28
CA ILE A 9 -49.99 -4.31 26.48
C ILE A 9 -48.91 -3.24 26.66
N SER A 10 -48.61 -2.91 27.91
CA SER A 10 -47.45 -2.10 28.29
C SER A 10 -46.21 -3.00 28.37
N PHE A 11 -45.19 -2.71 27.58
CA PHE A 11 -43.86 -3.30 27.77
C PHE A 11 -43.04 -2.45 28.75
N PRO A 12 -42.36 -3.04 29.75
CA PRO A 12 -41.50 -2.30 30.66
C PRO A 12 -40.21 -1.87 29.95
N ALA A 13 -39.85 -0.59 30.08
CA ALA A 13 -38.52 -0.11 29.71
C ALA A 13 -37.50 -0.57 30.76
N PRO A 14 -36.33 -1.12 30.37
CA PRO A 14 -35.27 -1.43 31.32
C PRO A 14 -34.56 -0.13 31.75
N LYS A 15 -34.47 0.08 33.07
CA LYS A 15 -33.63 1.13 33.68
C LYS A 15 -32.15 0.83 33.44
N PRO A 16 -31.31 1.80 33.06
CA PRO A 16 -29.86 1.60 33.07
C PRO A 16 -29.34 1.77 34.51
N ALA A 17 -28.85 0.67 35.09
CA ALA A 17 -27.95 0.72 36.24
C ALA A 17 -26.55 1.09 35.76
N ALA A 18 -25.92 2.01 36.47
CA ALA A 18 -24.51 2.33 36.36
C ALA A 18 -23.67 1.12 36.79
N ASP A 19 -22.64 0.77 36.02
CA ASP A 19 -21.26 0.61 36.50
C ASP A 19 -20.32 0.26 35.34
N GLY A 20 -19.08 0.74 35.46
CA GLY A 20 -18.12 0.89 34.37
C GLY A 20 -17.39 -0.38 33.91
N ALA A 21 -16.64 -0.17 32.83
CA ALA A 21 -15.76 -1.10 32.10
C ALA A 21 -16.46 -2.03 31.10
N PHE A 22 -16.47 -1.63 29.82
CA PHE A 22 -16.37 -2.44 28.58
C PHE A 22 -16.94 -1.63 27.39
N ALA A 23 -16.20 -0.62 26.94
CA ALA A 23 -16.67 0.37 25.94
C ALA A 23 -16.10 0.18 24.51
N LEU A 24 -15.88 -1.06 24.06
CA LEU A 24 -15.44 -1.31 22.67
C LEU A 24 -16.22 -2.41 21.91
N ALA A 25 -17.11 -3.15 22.56
CA ALA A 25 -17.88 -4.23 21.91
C ALA A 25 -19.29 -3.80 21.45
N THR A 26 -19.80 -2.65 21.89
CA THR A 26 -21.21 -2.25 21.68
C THR A 26 -21.46 -1.47 20.38
N ALA A 27 -20.43 -1.10 19.62
CA ALA A 27 -20.60 -0.43 18.33
C ALA A 27 -21.05 -1.41 17.22
N SER A 28 -20.59 -2.66 17.26
CA SER A 28 -20.95 -3.69 16.29
C SER A 28 -22.38 -4.18 16.47
N ASP A 29 -22.82 -4.38 17.71
CA ASP A 29 -24.19 -4.83 18.01
C ASP A 29 -25.25 -3.76 17.71
N LYS A 30 -24.92 -2.47 17.90
CA LYS A 30 -25.81 -1.36 17.52
C LYS A 30 -25.97 -1.24 16.00
N LEU A 31 -24.96 -1.61 15.22
CA LEU A 31 -25.03 -1.71 13.76
C LEU A 31 -25.85 -2.94 13.30
N ALA A 32 -25.77 -4.05 14.04
CA ALA A 32 -26.55 -5.26 13.79
C ALA A 32 -28.06 -5.07 14.11
N THR A 33 -28.41 -4.35 15.18
CA THR A 33 -29.82 -4.07 15.53
C THR A 33 -30.44 -2.97 14.67
N TYR A 34 -29.65 -2.07 14.07
CA TYR A 34 -30.16 -1.12 13.07
C TYR A 34 -30.43 -1.79 11.71
N ARG A 35 -29.81 -2.94 11.43
CA ARG A 35 -30.02 -3.74 10.21
C ARG A 35 -31.34 -4.51 10.15
N ILE A 36 -32.05 -4.66 11.28
CA ILE A 36 -33.26 -5.50 11.37
C ILE A 36 -34.55 -4.66 11.21
N ARG A 37 -34.45 -3.34 11.05
CA ARG A 37 -35.60 -2.46 10.75
C ARG A 37 -35.33 -1.53 9.56
N SER A 38 -34.70 -2.03 8.51
CA SER A 38 -34.62 -1.31 7.25
C SER A 38 -35.90 -1.57 6.46
N SER A 39 -36.88 -0.72 6.73
CA SER A 39 -37.94 -0.39 5.79
C SER A 39 -37.36 -0.29 4.38
N SER A 40 -38.00 -1.01 3.46
CA SER A 40 -37.83 -0.86 2.03
C SER A 40 -38.14 0.58 1.62
N LEU A 41 -37.16 1.47 1.71
CA LEU A 41 -37.11 2.58 0.78
C LEU A 41 -36.97 1.96 -0.61
N PRO A 42 -37.64 2.50 -1.64
CA PRO A 42 -37.38 2.08 -3.01
C PRO A 42 -35.93 2.43 -3.36
N CYS A 43 -35.00 1.53 -3.06
CA CYS A 43 -33.61 1.57 -3.47
C CYS A 43 -33.58 1.38 -4.99
N ARG A 44 -33.76 2.45 -5.76
CA ARG A 44 -33.73 2.34 -7.23
C ARG A 44 -32.38 1.78 -7.71
N PHE A 45 -31.29 2.04 -7.00
CA PHE A 45 -29.90 1.71 -7.36
C PHE A 45 -29.31 0.42 -6.78
N HIS A 46 -30.13 -0.41 -6.14
CA HIS A 46 -29.67 -1.44 -5.20
C HIS A 46 -28.51 -2.33 -5.68
N PRO A 47 -28.44 -2.84 -6.93
CA PRO A 47 -27.34 -3.74 -7.31
C PRO A 47 -26.01 -3.02 -7.57
N LEU A 48 -26.01 -1.89 -8.30
CA LEU A 48 -24.76 -1.24 -8.74
C LEU A 48 -24.09 -0.43 -7.62
N LEU A 49 -24.88 0.24 -6.77
CA LEU A 49 -24.31 0.95 -5.61
C LEU A 49 -23.72 -0.04 -4.60
N LEU A 50 -24.41 -1.15 -4.33
CA LEU A 50 -23.87 -2.18 -3.44
C LEU A 50 -22.59 -2.80 -4.00
N GLN A 51 -22.55 -3.08 -5.31
CA GLN A 51 -21.34 -3.58 -5.96
C GLN A 51 -20.16 -2.59 -5.81
N LEU A 52 -20.40 -1.30 -6.00
CA LEU A 52 -19.38 -0.27 -5.80
C LEU A 52 -18.90 -0.24 -4.34
N ASP A 53 -19.83 -0.27 -3.38
CA ASP A 53 -19.50 -0.27 -1.95
C ASP A 53 -18.71 -1.52 -1.54
N ASP A 54 -19.07 -2.69 -2.07
CA ASP A 54 -18.35 -3.96 -1.87
C ASP A 54 -16.94 -3.90 -2.46
N ASP A 55 -16.78 -3.35 -3.66
CA ASP A 55 -15.48 -3.16 -4.31
C ASP A 55 -14.59 -2.17 -3.55
N VAL A 56 -15.17 -1.10 -3.01
CA VAL A 56 -14.48 -0.12 -2.15
C VAL A 56 -14.06 -0.77 -0.84
N ALA A 57 -14.93 -1.57 -0.21
CA ALA A 57 -14.61 -2.32 1.00
C ALA A 57 -13.47 -3.32 0.75
N ALA A 58 -13.53 -4.07 -0.36
CA ALA A 58 -12.47 -4.98 -0.78
C ALA A 58 -11.14 -4.24 -1.01
N LEU A 59 -11.16 -3.06 -1.65
CA LEU A 59 -9.96 -2.24 -1.82
C LEU A 59 -9.34 -1.84 -0.48
N ARG A 60 -10.16 -1.40 0.46
CA ARG A 60 -9.71 -1.02 1.81
C ARG A 60 -9.12 -2.20 2.57
N LEU A 61 -9.66 -3.40 2.42
CA LEU A 61 -9.10 -4.62 3.02
C LEU A 61 -7.70 -4.92 2.46
N VAL A 62 -7.53 -4.87 1.14
CA VAL A 62 -6.22 -5.11 0.50
C VAL A 62 -5.19 -4.05 0.95
N ILE A 63 -5.58 -2.78 1.04
CA ILE A 63 -4.70 -1.70 1.51
C ILE A 63 -4.40 -1.86 3.02
N GLY A 64 -5.40 -2.21 3.83
CA GLY A 64 -5.27 -2.41 5.27
C GLY A 64 -4.32 -3.56 5.63
N GLN A 65 -4.32 -4.62 4.81
CA GLN A 65 -3.34 -5.72 4.90
C GLN A 65 -1.91 -5.29 4.50
N SER A 66 -1.76 -4.15 3.83
CA SER A 66 -0.47 -3.62 3.35
C SER A 66 0.12 -2.50 4.22
N SER A 67 -0.65 -1.95 5.17
CA SER A 67 -0.19 -0.86 6.05
C SER A 67 0.30 -1.42 7.39
N PRO A 68 1.48 -1.01 7.91
CA PRO A 68 1.81 -1.24 9.31
C PRO A 68 0.81 -0.49 10.22
N PRO A 69 0.52 -0.99 11.44
CA PRO A 69 -0.37 -0.31 12.36
C PRO A 69 0.17 1.07 12.72
N ARG A 70 -0.63 2.11 12.47
CA ARG A 70 -0.33 3.50 12.78
C ARG A 70 -0.63 3.77 14.27
N SER A 71 0.13 3.15 15.18
CA SER A 71 0.20 3.49 16.62
C SER A 71 1.33 2.71 17.29
N PRO A 72 2.34 3.37 17.89
CA PRO A 72 3.40 2.69 18.65
C PRO A 72 3.00 2.26 20.08
N SER A 73 1.72 2.37 20.48
CA SER A 73 1.32 2.14 21.88
C SER A 73 0.42 0.91 22.14
N ALA A 74 0.02 0.13 21.12
CA ALA A 74 -0.93 -0.97 21.32
C ALA A 74 -0.33 -2.40 21.28
N PHE A 75 1.00 -2.54 21.15
CA PHE A 75 1.68 -3.85 21.21
C PHE A 75 2.88 -3.82 22.16
N ALA A 76 2.63 -3.43 23.41
CA ALA A 76 3.46 -3.83 24.54
C ALA A 76 2.88 -5.14 25.11
N GLY A 77 3.00 -6.23 24.35
CA GLY A 77 2.50 -7.53 24.76
C GLY A 77 2.75 -8.59 23.70
N ALA A 78 3.79 -9.41 23.92
CA ALA A 78 4.13 -10.64 23.21
C ALA A 78 4.44 -10.55 21.69
N GLY A 79 5.75 -10.49 21.39
CA GLY A 79 6.40 -11.37 20.41
C GLY A 79 5.94 -11.42 18.95
N SER A 80 5.11 -10.51 18.46
CA SER A 80 4.72 -10.51 17.05
C SER A 80 5.86 -9.94 16.17
N PRO A 81 6.28 -10.63 15.09
CA PRO A 81 7.30 -10.12 14.19
C PRO A 81 6.85 -8.80 13.54
N PRO A 82 7.79 -7.90 13.18
CA PRO A 82 7.44 -6.69 12.46
C PRO A 82 6.67 -7.03 11.18
N PRO A 83 5.67 -6.21 10.78
CA PRO A 83 4.87 -6.49 9.59
C PRO A 83 5.81 -6.62 8.37
N PRO A 84 5.58 -7.62 7.51
CA PRO A 84 6.44 -7.85 6.36
C PRO A 84 6.39 -6.63 5.42
N PRO A 85 7.50 -6.32 4.71
CA PRO A 85 7.49 -5.28 3.68
C PRO A 85 6.39 -5.57 2.64
N PRO A 86 5.84 -4.54 1.96
CA PRO A 86 4.79 -4.73 0.98
C PRO A 86 5.26 -5.76 -0.07
N SER A 87 4.51 -6.84 -0.22
CA SER A 87 4.82 -7.89 -1.17
C SER A 87 4.46 -7.45 -2.59
N ALA A 88 5.15 -7.99 -3.59
CA ALA A 88 4.79 -7.76 -5.00
C ALA A 88 3.33 -8.16 -5.29
N SER A 89 2.84 -9.21 -4.64
CA SER A 89 1.46 -9.68 -4.74
C SER A 89 0.46 -8.66 -4.18
N SER A 90 0.70 -8.07 -3.01
CA SER A 90 -0.23 -7.11 -2.42
C SER A 90 -0.31 -5.82 -3.23
N VAL A 91 0.82 -5.35 -3.77
CA VAL A 91 0.86 -4.19 -4.68
C VAL A 91 0.07 -4.45 -5.96
N SER A 92 0.24 -5.63 -6.57
CA SER A 92 -0.52 -6.00 -7.77
C SER A 92 -2.02 -6.22 -7.50
N ALA A 93 -2.36 -6.74 -6.32
CA ALA A 93 -3.75 -6.91 -5.88
C ALA A 93 -4.42 -5.55 -5.65
N ALA A 94 -3.73 -4.61 -5.01
CA ALA A 94 -4.22 -3.24 -4.82
C ALA A 94 -4.45 -2.55 -6.17
N ALA A 95 -3.52 -2.68 -7.12
CA ALA A 95 -3.66 -2.10 -8.46
C ALA A 95 -4.85 -2.69 -9.23
N SER A 96 -5.06 -4.00 -9.11
CA SER A 96 -6.21 -4.69 -9.71
C SER A 96 -7.53 -4.25 -9.08
N GLN A 97 -7.57 -4.07 -7.76
CA GLN A 97 -8.78 -3.65 -7.07
C GLN A 97 -9.11 -2.18 -7.31
N VAL A 98 -8.10 -1.30 -7.48
CA VAL A 98 -8.32 0.08 -7.97
C VAL A 98 -9.00 0.08 -9.35
N CYS A 99 -8.59 -0.81 -10.27
CA CYS A 99 -9.26 -0.95 -11.56
C CYS A 99 -10.74 -1.35 -11.39
N ARG A 100 -11.03 -2.31 -10.53
CA ARG A 100 -12.40 -2.80 -10.29
C ARG A 100 -13.32 -1.70 -9.77
N VAL A 101 -12.88 -0.93 -8.77
CA VAL A 101 -13.65 0.21 -8.25
C VAL A 101 -13.96 1.22 -9.35
N LEU A 102 -12.99 1.53 -10.22
CA LEU A 102 -13.21 2.46 -11.34
C LEU A 102 -14.16 1.90 -12.41
N VAL A 103 -14.13 0.59 -12.65
CA VAL A 103 -15.10 -0.08 -13.55
C VAL A 103 -16.51 -0.01 -12.95
N SER A 104 -16.70 -0.43 -11.70
CA SER A 104 -18.00 -0.37 -11.01
C SER A 104 -18.54 1.06 -10.91
N LEU A 105 -17.65 2.03 -10.67
CA LEU A 105 -18.02 3.44 -10.72
C LEU A 105 -18.46 3.86 -12.13
N SER A 106 -17.74 3.45 -13.17
CA SER A 106 -18.12 3.78 -14.54
C SER A 106 -19.48 3.16 -14.90
N GLU A 107 -19.76 1.92 -14.50
CA GLU A 107 -21.05 1.26 -14.72
C GLU A 107 -22.19 2.00 -14.02
N LEU A 108 -21.96 2.42 -12.77
CA LEU A 108 -22.89 3.25 -12.01
C LEU A 108 -23.17 4.58 -12.71
N LEU A 109 -22.14 5.27 -13.21
CA LEU A 109 -22.28 6.57 -13.88
C LEU A 109 -23.07 6.47 -15.20
N HIS A 110 -22.95 5.36 -15.94
CA HIS A 110 -23.70 5.16 -17.19
C HIS A 110 -25.12 4.62 -16.98
N HIS A 111 -25.46 4.22 -15.76
CA HIS A 111 -26.78 3.68 -15.48
C HIS A 111 -27.88 4.75 -15.60
N PRO A 112 -29.01 4.51 -16.32
CA PRO A 112 -30.03 5.52 -16.58
C PRO A 112 -30.65 6.09 -15.30
N GLN A 113 -30.74 5.28 -14.24
CA GLN A 113 -31.26 5.77 -12.97
C GLN A 113 -30.31 6.79 -12.33
N ALA A 114 -28.99 6.70 -12.57
CA ALA A 114 -27.97 7.53 -11.90
C ALA A 114 -27.86 8.92 -12.54
N GLN A 115 -28.28 9.02 -13.80
CA GLN A 115 -28.23 10.23 -14.60
C GLN A 115 -28.99 11.39 -13.94
N GLU A 116 -30.21 11.14 -13.46
CA GLU A 116 -31.08 12.21 -12.96
C GLU A 116 -30.60 12.78 -11.61
N PRO A 117 -30.19 11.96 -10.62
CA PRO A 117 -29.48 12.47 -9.44
C PRO A 117 -28.15 13.17 -9.77
N LEU A 118 -27.35 12.67 -10.71
CA LEU A 118 -26.10 13.34 -11.11
C LEU A 118 -26.36 14.69 -11.80
N ARG A 119 -27.40 14.80 -12.63
CA ARG A 119 -27.81 16.09 -13.21
C ARG A 119 -28.25 17.08 -12.14
N ARG A 120 -28.94 16.62 -11.09
CA ARG A 120 -29.24 17.45 -9.92
C ARG A 120 -27.99 17.87 -9.16
N LEU A 121 -26.96 17.02 -9.09
CA LEU A 121 -25.65 17.36 -8.53
C LEU A 121 -24.99 18.50 -9.32
N GLY A 122 -25.19 18.56 -10.64
CA GLY A 122 -24.72 19.65 -11.50
C GLY A 122 -25.28 21.03 -11.14
N ARG A 123 -26.43 21.10 -10.46
CA ARG A 123 -26.98 22.37 -9.92
C ARG A 123 -26.16 22.92 -8.76
N TRP A 124 -25.22 22.13 -8.22
CA TRP A 124 -24.35 22.49 -7.11
C TRP A 124 -22.90 22.62 -7.61
N PRO A 125 -22.53 23.79 -8.18
CA PRO A 125 -21.26 23.96 -8.90
C PRO A 125 -20.04 23.61 -8.05
N ARG A 126 -20.02 23.99 -6.76
CA ARG A 126 -18.90 23.67 -5.86
C ARG A 126 -18.64 22.17 -5.66
N LEU A 127 -19.71 21.35 -5.62
CA LEU A 127 -19.58 19.89 -5.49
C LEU A 127 -19.16 19.26 -6.80
N ALA A 128 -19.77 19.70 -7.90
CA ALA A 128 -19.47 19.25 -9.25
C ALA A 128 -18.02 19.57 -9.66
N GLU A 129 -17.59 20.83 -9.51
CA GLU A 129 -16.22 21.29 -9.78
C GLU A 129 -15.20 20.50 -8.96
N ARG A 130 -15.45 20.33 -7.67
CA ARG A 130 -14.55 19.56 -6.80
C ARG A 130 -14.40 18.11 -7.27
N LEU A 131 -15.51 17.46 -7.63
CA LEU A 131 -15.47 16.08 -8.11
C LEU A 131 -14.66 15.97 -9.40
N LEU A 132 -14.89 16.89 -10.35
CA LEU A 132 -14.17 16.96 -11.61
C LEU A 132 -12.68 17.25 -11.42
N ASP A 133 -12.34 18.14 -10.48
CA ASP A 133 -10.97 18.44 -10.08
C ASP A 133 -10.28 17.22 -9.45
N ASP A 134 -10.98 16.46 -8.62
CA ASP A 134 -10.45 15.27 -7.97
C ASP A 134 -10.11 14.20 -9.02
N PHE A 135 -10.98 13.96 -10.02
CA PHE A 135 -10.67 13.06 -11.13
C PHE A 135 -9.54 13.58 -12.04
N LEU A 136 -9.47 14.89 -12.28
CA LEU A 136 -8.38 15.49 -13.07
C LEU A 136 -7.03 15.26 -12.37
N ARG A 137 -6.95 15.59 -11.08
CA ARG A 137 -5.73 15.38 -10.27
C ARG A 137 -5.32 13.92 -10.22
N LEU A 138 -6.30 13.00 -10.11
CA LEU A 138 -6.03 11.57 -10.17
C LEU A 138 -5.49 11.15 -11.54
N ALA A 139 -6.08 11.63 -12.63
CA ALA A 139 -5.61 11.34 -13.98
C ALA A 139 -4.19 11.88 -14.23
N ASP A 140 -3.90 13.12 -13.82
CA ASP A 140 -2.58 13.74 -13.96
C ASP A 140 -1.50 12.98 -13.16
N ALA A 141 -1.84 12.56 -11.94
CA ALA A 141 -0.95 11.75 -11.11
C ALA A 141 -0.71 10.36 -11.71
N HIS A 142 -1.74 9.71 -12.26
CA HIS A 142 -1.60 8.43 -12.96
C HIS A 142 -0.82 8.55 -14.28
N GLY A 143 -0.99 9.65 -15.02
CA GLY A 143 -0.19 9.94 -16.21
C GLY A 143 1.30 10.10 -15.86
N SER A 144 1.60 10.90 -14.83
CA SER A 144 2.97 11.09 -14.32
C SER A 144 3.55 9.79 -13.76
N PHE A 145 2.73 8.98 -13.08
CA PHE A 145 3.12 7.68 -12.55
C PHE A 145 3.50 6.70 -13.65
N ARG A 146 2.74 6.66 -14.76
CA ARG A 146 3.06 5.82 -15.91
C ARG A 146 4.38 6.23 -16.56
N GLN A 147 4.64 7.53 -16.69
CA GLN A 147 5.94 8.00 -17.18
C GLN A 147 7.09 7.57 -16.26
N ALA A 148 6.91 7.69 -14.94
CA ALA A 148 7.88 7.22 -13.96
C ALA A 148 8.07 5.70 -13.99
N LEU A 149 6.99 4.93 -14.22
CA LEU A 149 7.04 3.48 -14.37
C LEU A 149 7.86 3.04 -15.57
N VAL A 150 7.69 3.67 -16.73
CA VAL A 150 8.48 3.36 -17.94
C VAL A 150 9.97 3.60 -17.67
N ALA A 151 10.32 4.72 -17.05
CA ALA A 151 11.71 5.01 -16.66
C ALA A 151 12.25 3.98 -15.65
N LEU A 152 11.43 3.59 -14.67
CA LEU A 152 11.81 2.58 -13.69
C LEU A 152 12.04 1.20 -14.31
N ALA A 153 11.17 0.78 -15.24
CA ALA A 153 11.30 -0.48 -15.96
C ALA A 153 12.59 -0.54 -16.80
N ALA A 154 12.94 0.55 -17.48
CA ALA A 154 14.21 0.64 -18.22
C ALA A 154 15.42 0.51 -17.29
N LEU A 155 15.44 1.25 -16.17
CA LEU A 155 16.51 1.19 -15.18
C LEU A 155 16.63 -0.18 -14.49
N GLN A 156 15.50 -0.85 -14.29
CA GLN A 156 15.48 -2.23 -13.79
C GLN A 156 16.10 -3.21 -14.80
N ALA A 157 15.77 -3.07 -16.09
CA ALA A 157 16.36 -3.89 -17.13
C ALA A 157 17.88 -3.67 -17.22
N GLU A 158 18.33 -2.43 -17.09
CA GLU A 158 19.76 -2.08 -17.02
C GLU A 158 20.46 -2.69 -15.81
N THR A 159 19.87 -2.60 -14.61
CA THR A 159 20.45 -3.23 -13.42
C THR A 159 20.51 -4.75 -13.59
N ARG A 160 19.46 -5.39 -14.08
CA ARG A 160 19.44 -6.84 -14.35
C ARG A 160 20.48 -7.25 -15.40
N ALA A 161 20.67 -6.46 -16.46
CA ALA A 161 21.68 -6.71 -17.46
C ALA A 161 23.11 -6.58 -16.89
N ALA A 162 23.36 -5.57 -16.04
CA ALA A 162 24.62 -5.44 -15.32
C ALA A 162 24.87 -6.61 -14.35
N LEU A 163 23.81 -7.09 -13.67
CA LEU A 163 23.88 -8.26 -12.78
C LEU A 163 24.26 -9.56 -13.50
N ARG A 164 23.77 -9.75 -14.74
CA ARG A 164 24.07 -10.92 -15.56
C ARG A 164 25.48 -10.91 -16.14
N ARG A 165 25.97 -9.74 -16.57
CA ARG A 165 27.29 -9.61 -17.19
C ARG A 165 28.44 -9.78 -16.19
N GLY A 166 28.23 -9.49 -14.90
CA GLY A 166 29.17 -9.80 -13.82
C GLY A 166 30.52 -9.04 -13.82
N GLY A 167 30.93 -8.45 -14.94
CA GLY A 167 32.26 -7.85 -15.14
C GLY A 167 32.45 -6.42 -14.62
N ASP A 168 31.37 -5.63 -14.48
CA ASP A 168 31.48 -4.19 -14.19
C ASP A 168 30.73 -3.78 -12.90
N PRO A 169 31.37 -3.87 -11.72
CA PRO A 169 30.73 -3.48 -10.45
C PRO A 169 30.39 -1.97 -10.42
N ALA A 170 31.20 -1.14 -11.09
CA ALA A 170 30.93 0.30 -11.20
C ALA A 170 29.64 0.60 -11.98
N ARG A 171 29.39 -0.13 -13.07
CA ARG A 171 28.16 -0.02 -13.89
C ARG A 171 26.93 -0.51 -13.14
N LEU A 172 27.06 -1.58 -12.37
CA LEU A 172 25.99 -2.04 -11.49
C LEU A 172 25.68 -1.02 -10.38
N ALA A 173 26.71 -0.41 -9.78
CA ALA A 173 26.56 0.61 -8.76
C ALA A 173 25.93 1.91 -9.33
N SER A 174 26.28 2.32 -10.55
CA SER A 174 25.62 3.47 -11.20
C SER A 174 24.16 3.16 -11.56
N ALA A 175 23.87 2.01 -12.18
CA ALA A 175 22.51 1.61 -12.54
C ALA A 175 21.60 1.48 -11.31
N SER A 176 22.09 0.87 -10.21
CA SER A 176 21.32 0.76 -8.96
C SER A 176 21.05 2.12 -8.30
N ARG A 177 22.00 3.07 -8.38
CA ARG A 177 21.80 4.45 -7.92
C ARG A 177 20.75 5.17 -8.77
N ALA A 178 20.78 5.01 -10.09
CA ALA A 178 19.77 5.57 -10.98
C ALA A 178 18.38 4.99 -10.70
N GLN A 179 18.27 3.65 -10.55
CA GLN A 179 17.03 2.98 -10.17
C GLN A 179 16.46 3.51 -8.84
N ARG A 180 17.31 3.67 -7.80
CA ARG A 180 16.89 4.25 -6.52
C ARG A 180 16.38 5.68 -6.68
N ARG A 181 17.07 6.52 -7.47
CA ARG A 181 16.66 7.91 -7.71
C ARG A 181 15.29 7.98 -8.39
N ALA A 182 15.08 7.18 -9.44
CA ALA A 182 13.78 7.10 -10.11
C ALA A 182 12.66 6.61 -9.18
N ALA A 183 12.96 5.67 -8.27
CA ALA A 183 11.99 5.20 -7.29
C ALA A 183 11.54 6.27 -6.28
N LEU A 184 12.31 7.36 -6.08
CA LEU A 184 11.97 8.44 -5.15
C LEU A 184 10.91 9.41 -5.70
N ASP A 185 10.60 9.34 -6.99
CA ASP A 185 9.52 10.14 -7.58
C ASP A 185 8.15 9.53 -7.26
N LEU A 186 8.06 8.21 -7.09
CA LEU A 186 6.80 7.51 -6.79
C LEU A 186 6.15 7.94 -5.44
N PRO A 187 6.89 8.11 -4.32
CA PRO A 187 6.31 8.64 -3.08
C PRO A 187 5.76 10.07 -3.21
N ARG A 188 6.36 10.90 -4.07
CA ARG A 188 5.86 12.27 -4.34
C ARG A 188 4.51 12.21 -5.04
N LEU A 189 4.39 11.36 -6.06
CA LEU A 189 3.11 11.08 -6.73
C LEU A 189 2.09 10.48 -5.76
N ALA A 190 2.52 9.59 -4.87
CA ALA A 190 1.65 9.02 -3.85
C ALA A 190 1.13 10.10 -2.88
N ALA A 191 1.95 11.09 -2.51
CA ALA A 191 1.53 12.22 -1.70
C ALA A 191 0.52 13.11 -2.43
N ALA A 192 0.73 13.37 -3.73
CA ALA A 192 -0.21 14.14 -4.56
C ALA A 192 -1.59 13.46 -4.61
N VAL A 193 -1.61 12.14 -4.78
CA VAL A 193 -2.87 11.38 -4.77
C VAL A 193 -3.51 11.33 -3.37
N ARG A 194 -2.72 11.18 -2.29
CA ARG A 194 -3.26 11.24 -0.92
C ARG A 194 -3.89 12.59 -0.59
N ALA A 195 -3.42 13.67 -1.18
CA ALA A 195 -4.02 14.99 -0.99
C ALA A 195 -5.48 15.04 -1.48
N VAL A 196 -5.84 14.23 -2.48
CA VAL A 196 -7.24 14.05 -2.92
C VAL A 196 -8.04 13.34 -1.82
N ALA A 197 -7.52 12.25 -1.26
CA ALA A 197 -8.17 11.50 -0.17
C ALA A 197 -8.29 12.28 1.15
N ALA A 198 -7.34 13.16 1.45
CA ALA A 198 -7.29 13.93 2.70
C ALA A 198 -8.20 15.18 2.69
N ARG A 199 -8.80 15.52 1.56
CA ARG A 199 -9.60 16.72 1.38
C ARG A 199 -10.92 16.58 2.18
N ALA A 200 -11.14 17.47 3.15
CA ALA A 200 -12.30 17.43 4.04
C ALA A 200 -13.62 17.27 3.26
N PRO A 201 -14.59 16.45 3.69
CA PRO A 201 -15.86 16.27 2.97
C PRO A 201 -16.52 17.62 2.68
N ALA A 202 -16.98 17.83 1.45
CA ALA A 202 -17.72 19.06 1.15
C ALA A 202 -19.04 19.04 1.93
N PRO A 203 -19.42 20.16 2.60
CA PRO A 203 -20.70 20.22 3.29
C PRO A 203 -21.82 19.99 2.28
N LEU A 204 -22.71 19.05 2.60
CA LEU A 204 -23.86 18.76 1.76
C LEU A 204 -24.84 19.96 1.84
N PRO A 205 -25.33 20.45 0.70
CA PRO A 205 -26.31 21.52 0.68
C PRO A 205 -27.61 21.14 1.37
N GLU A 206 -28.21 22.08 2.08
CA GLU A 206 -29.56 21.92 2.63
C GLU A 206 -30.57 21.73 1.50
N GLY A 207 -31.42 20.69 1.60
CA GLY A 207 -32.44 20.37 0.59
C GLY A 207 -31.99 19.43 -0.53
N LEU A 208 -30.79 18.84 -0.45
CA LEU A 208 -30.36 17.81 -1.39
C LEU A 208 -31.26 16.55 -1.26
N PRO A 209 -31.88 16.06 -2.35
CA PRO A 209 -32.66 14.83 -2.31
C PRO A 209 -31.81 13.65 -1.80
N ALA A 210 -32.42 12.77 -1.01
CA ALA A 210 -31.70 11.67 -0.36
C ALA A 210 -30.98 10.73 -1.35
N ASP A 211 -31.57 10.49 -2.52
CA ASP A 211 -30.96 9.68 -3.58
C ASP A 211 -29.71 10.33 -4.19
N THR A 212 -29.72 11.66 -4.31
CA THR A 212 -28.62 12.47 -4.84
C THR A 212 -27.50 12.57 -3.82
N ALA A 213 -27.85 12.72 -2.53
CA ALA A 213 -26.89 12.70 -1.43
C ALA A 213 -26.18 11.35 -1.31
N ALA A 214 -26.93 10.24 -1.38
CA ALA A 214 -26.38 8.90 -1.33
C ALA A 214 -25.43 8.62 -2.50
N LEU A 215 -25.82 9.01 -3.72
CA LEU A 215 -24.99 8.83 -4.90
C LEU A 215 -23.72 9.69 -4.83
N ALA A 216 -23.83 10.96 -4.43
CA ALA A 216 -22.67 11.84 -4.27
C ALA A 216 -21.71 11.32 -3.21
N ALA A 217 -22.22 10.79 -2.09
CA ALA A 217 -21.42 10.16 -1.05
C ALA A 217 -20.71 8.89 -1.55
N ALA A 218 -21.41 8.02 -2.28
CA ALA A 218 -20.81 6.80 -2.84
C ALA A 218 -19.70 7.12 -3.86
N VAL A 219 -19.93 8.09 -4.75
CA VAL A 219 -18.90 8.54 -5.71
C VAL A 219 -17.70 9.16 -4.98
N ALA A 220 -17.93 9.99 -3.96
CA ALA A 220 -16.85 10.56 -3.15
C ALA A 220 -16.09 9.50 -2.34
N ASP A 221 -16.78 8.47 -1.83
CA ASP A 221 -16.15 7.36 -1.12
C ASP A 221 -15.26 6.54 -2.05
N ALA A 222 -15.76 6.26 -3.27
CA ALA A 222 -15.00 5.60 -4.31
C ALA A 222 -13.77 6.40 -4.76
N THR A 223 -13.87 7.73 -4.92
CA THR A 223 -12.69 8.56 -5.28
C THR A 223 -11.64 8.56 -4.18
N VAL A 224 -12.04 8.66 -2.91
CA VAL A 224 -11.14 8.57 -1.75
C VAL A 224 -10.48 7.18 -1.69
N ALA A 225 -11.25 6.11 -1.93
CA ALA A 225 -10.74 4.75 -1.96
C ALA A 225 -9.72 4.55 -3.10
N VAL A 226 -10.04 4.96 -4.33
CA VAL A 226 -9.13 4.93 -5.49
C VAL A 226 -7.87 5.72 -5.22
N ALA A 227 -7.98 6.91 -4.62
CA ALA A 227 -6.84 7.74 -4.25
C ALA A 227 -5.94 7.00 -3.23
N SER A 228 -6.52 6.49 -2.15
CA SER A 228 -5.76 5.76 -1.12
C SER A 228 -5.10 4.49 -1.67
N GLY A 229 -5.80 3.73 -2.53
CA GLY A 229 -5.28 2.53 -3.18
C GLY A 229 -4.15 2.83 -4.16
N SER A 230 -4.32 3.85 -4.99
CA SER A 230 -3.27 4.30 -5.92
C SER A 230 -2.01 4.75 -5.16
N ALA A 231 -2.17 5.49 -4.06
CA ALA A 231 -1.05 5.92 -3.23
C ALA A 231 -0.32 4.74 -2.55
N ALA A 232 -1.05 3.69 -2.16
CA ALA A 232 -0.47 2.46 -1.62
C ALA A 232 0.33 1.71 -2.70
N VAL A 233 -0.20 1.61 -3.93
CA VAL A 233 0.50 1.01 -5.08
C VAL A 233 1.79 1.76 -5.39
N PHE A 234 1.74 3.09 -5.48
CA PHE A 234 2.91 3.92 -5.81
C PHE A 234 4.00 3.80 -4.75
N SER A 235 3.62 3.81 -3.48
CA SER A 235 4.57 3.67 -2.36
C SER A 235 5.13 2.26 -2.27
N GLY A 236 4.30 1.24 -2.47
CA GLY A 236 4.71 -0.16 -2.48
C GLY A 236 5.71 -0.46 -3.59
N LEU A 237 5.48 0.06 -4.81
CA LEU A 237 6.44 -0.04 -5.91
C LEU A 237 7.76 0.67 -5.61
N SER A 238 7.73 1.84 -4.97
CA SER A 238 8.93 2.53 -4.51
C SER A 238 9.73 1.66 -3.54
N SER A 239 9.08 1.09 -2.53
CA SER A 239 9.70 0.19 -1.56
C SER A 239 10.29 -1.07 -2.21
N LEU A 240 9.56 -1.72 -3.11
CA LEU A 240 10.02 -2.89 -3.86
C LEU A 240 11.23 -2.55 -4.73
N SER A 241 11.20 -1.40 -5.41
CA SER A 241 12.30 -0.94 -6.26
C SER A 241 13.56 -0.60 -5.47
N ILE A 242 13.42 0.11 -4.35
CA ILE A 242 14.54 0.44 -3.45
C ILE A 242 15.14 -0.84 -2.86
N SER A 243 14.30 -1.79 -2.44
CA SER A 243 14.71 -3.10 -1.92
C SER A 243 15.46 -3.95 -2.96
N ALA A 244 14.98 -3.97 -4.20
CA ALA A 244 15.69 -4.64 -5.30
C ALA A 244 17.04 -3.98 -5.58
N ALA A 245 17.07 -2.64 -5.67
CA ALA A 245 18.28 -1.89 -5.95
C ALA A 245 19.33 -1.95 -4.83
N SER A 246 18.94 -2.14 -3.56
CA SER A 246 19.87 -2.31 -2.42
C SER A 246 20.42 -3.73 -2.31
N ALA A 247 19.69 -4.75 -2.78
CA ALA A 247 20.00 -6.18 -2.59
C ALA A 247 21.40 -6.62 -3.06
N ARG A 248 21.97 -5.95 -4.07
CA ARG A 248 23.34 -6.23 -4.56
C ARG A 248 24.38 -5.21 -4.12
N VAL A 249 23.95 -3.99 -3.83
CA VAL A 249 24.84 -2.95 -3.30
C VAL A 249 25.26 -3.30 -1.88
N GLU A 250 24.41 -3.92 -1.06
CA GLU A 250 24.83 -4.42 0.27
C GLU A 250 25.83 -5.57 0.16
N VAL A 251 25.78 -6.38 -0.90
CA VAL A 251 26.73 -7.49 -1.12
C VAL A 251 28.08 -6.99 -1.63
N ALA A 252 28.10 -5.93 -2.44
CA ALA A 252 29.34 -5.31 -2.96
C ALA A 252 29.89 -4.19 -2.07
N SER A 253 29.05 -3.59 -1.23
CA SER A 253 29.33 -2.42 -0.37
C SER A 253 28.86 -2.67 1.05
N THR A 254 29.08 -3.85 1.62
CA THR A 254 29.15 -3.99 3.08
C THR A 254 30.58 -3.65 3.51
N PRO A 255 30.91 -2.37 3.80
CA PRO A 255 32.01 -2.12 4.71
C PRO A 255 31.58 -2.66 6.07
N CYS A 256 32.53 -3.29 6.73
CA CYS A 256 32.30 -4.27 7.79
C CYS A 256 31.88 -3.69 9.16
N TRP A 257 31.28 -2.49 9.18
CA TRP A 257 30.87 -1.75 10.37
C TRP A 257 29.37 -1.72 10.64
N VAL A 258 28.50 -2.19 9.72
CA VAL A 258 27.03 -2.05 9.90
C VAL A 258 26.33 -3.28 10.50
N THR A 259 26.93 -4.47 10.55
CA THR A 259 26.29 -5.68 11.13
C THR A 259 26.74 -6.02 12.54
N ALA A 260 26.93 -5.03 13.40
CA ALA A 260 27.11 -5.25 14.84
C ALA A 260 26.40 -4.16 15.65
N ALA A 261 25.07 -4.18 15.67
CA ALA A 261 24.33 -3.63 16.79
C ALA A 261 23.93 -4.80 17.71
N PRO A 262 24.63 -5.04 18.83
CA PRO A 262 24.11 -5.93 19.85
C PRO A 262 23.06 -5.17 20.67
N ALA A 263 21.90 -5.78 20.84
CA ALA A 263 20.98 -5.42 21.91
C ALA A 263 21.57 -5.83 23.27
N ARG A 264 21.20 -5.08 24.33
CA ARG A 264 21.55 -5.16 25.77
C ARG A 264 22.79 -4.30 26.12
N LEU A 265 22.73 -3.37 27.07
CA LEU A 265 22.16 -3.45 28.42
C LEU A 265 21.45 -2.15 28.86
N ALA A 266 20.41 -2.33 29.68
CA ALA A 266 19.85 -1.31 30.54
C ALA A 266 20.83 -0.96 31.68
N GLY A 267 20.80 0.29 32.14
CA GLY A 267 21.27 0.71 33.46
C GLY A 267 22.32 1.83 33.46
N GLY A 268 21.99 2.97 34.09
CA GLY A 268 23.00 3.87 34.67
C GLY A 268 23.10 5.29 34.10
N SER A 269 22.21 6.18 34.55
CA SER A 269 22.49 7.50 35.15
C SER A 269 23.83 8.23 34.88
N SER A 270 23.67 9.50 34.46
CA SER A 270 24.44 10.73 34.81
C SER A 270 25.65 11.21 33.98
N ASP A 271 25.50 12.47 33.55
CA ASP A 271 26.42 13.59 33.30
C ASP A 271 27.55 13.60 32.24
N ALA A 272 27.67 14.77 31.61
CA ALA A 272 28.54 15.20 30.51
C ALA A 272 30.00 15.54 30.95
N PRO A 273 30.92 16.14 30.14
CA PRO A 273 30.96 16.46 28.71
C PRO A 273 32.27 15.99 27.98
N ARG A 274 32.39 16.43 26.72
CA ARG A 274 33.27 15.97 25.60
C ARG A 274 34.76 16.31 25.77
N THR A 275 35.67 15.43 25.31
CA THR A 275 36.91 15.83 24.60
C THR A 275 37.33 14.82 23.52
N SER A 276 38.06 15.35 22.55
CA SER A 276 38.44 14.81 21.25
C SER A 276 39.50 13.70 21.33
N SER A 277 39.17 12.45 20.96
CA SER A 277 40.13 11.42 20.50
C SER A 277 39.39 10.12 20.13
N ARG A 278 38.78 10.04 18.94
CA ARG A 278 38.05 8.84 18.50
C ARG A 278 38.37 8.36 17.08
N HIS A 279 39.40 8.92 16.43
CA HIS A 279 39.74 8.56 15.04
C HIS A 279 40.97 7.63 14.88
N CYS A 280 41.84 7.46 15.89
CA CYS A 280 43.09 6.69 15.70
C CYS A 280 43.00 5.19 16.05
N ILE A 281 41.93 4.71 16.68
CA ILE A 281 41.84 3.31 17.17
C ILE A 281 41.06 2.40 16.21
N TRP A 282 40.26 2.98 15.30
CA TRP A 282 39.38 2.20 14.41
C TRP A 282 40.12 1.50 13.28
N TRP A 283 41.20 2.09 12.75
CA TRP A 283 41.89 1.50 11.60
C TRP A 283 42.72 0.27 11.97
N VAL A 284 43.25 0.21 13.20
CA VAL A 284 43.99 -0.96 13.71
C VAL A 284 43.06 -2.16 13.88
N ALA A 285 41.85 -1.94 14.39
CA ALA A 285 40.83 -2.99 14.48
C ALA A 285 40.40 -3.50 13.09
N ASP A 286 40.28 -2.61 12.11
CA ASP A 286 39.95 -2.98 10.73
C ASP A 286 41.11 -3.73 10.03
N LEU A 287 42.36 -3.35 10.29
CA LEU A 287 43.55 -4.02 9.77
C LEU A 287 43.69 -5.44 10.32
N VAL A 288 43.56 -5.61 11.65
CA VAL A 288 43.63 -6.92 12.32
C VAL A 288 42.51 -7.85 11.83
N ARG A 289 41.34 -7.29 11.54
CA ARG A 289 40.18 -8.05 11.04
C ARG A 289 40.27 -8.36 9.55
N TRP A 290 40.87 -7.48 8.74
CA TRP A 290 41.21 -7.76 7.35
C TRP A 290 42.23 -8.89 7.23
N MET A 291 43.29 -8.86 8.06
CA MET A 291 44.28 -9.93 8.11
C MET A 291 43.67 -11.27 8.55
N SER A 292 42.73 -11.24 9.50
CA SER A 292 42.00 -12.45 9.93
C SER A 292 41.12 -13.05 8.82
N ARG A 293 40.55 -12.21 7.94
CA ARG A 293 39.75 -12.64 6.78
C ARG A 293 40.63 -13.19 5.65
N ALA A 294 41.76 -12.55 5.37
CA ALA A 294 42.74 -13.04 4.39
C ALA A 294 43.25 -14.44 4.79
N LYS A 295 43.50 -14.65 6.10
CA LYS A 295 43.92 -15.93 6.65
C LYS A 295 42.86 -17.04 6.50
N ARG A 296 41.57 -16.74 6.67
CA ARG A 296 40.47 -17.71 6.44
C ARG A 296 40.32 -18.10 4.97
N ARG A 297 40.49 -17.15 4.04
CA ARG A 297 40.49 -17.44 2.59
C ARG A 297 41.67 -18.32 2.17
N SER A 298 42.81 -18.17 2.83
CA SER A 298 43.97 -19.04 2.60
C SER A 298 43.76 -20.46 3.14
N ALA A 299 43.03 -20.62 4.24
CA ALA A 299 42.71 -21.92 4.82
C ALA A 299 41.62 -22.68 4.02
N GLU A 300 40.62 -21.97 3.48
CA GLU A 300 39.54 -22.60 2.72
C GLU A 300 40.01 -23.10 1.33
N LYS A 301 41.05 -22.47 0.76
CA LYS A 301 41.70 -22.95 -0.47
C LYS A 301 42.46 -24.27 -0.30
N GLN A 302 42.71 -24.68 0.94
CA GLN A 302 43.39 -25.95 1.27
C GLN A 302 42.41 -27.11 1.56
N ASN A 303 41.09 -26.86 1.65
CA ASN A 303 40.11 -27.86 2.12
C ASN A 303 39.04 -28.21 1.07
N GLY A 304 39.31 -28.01 -0.22
CA GLY A 304 38.43 -28.38 -1.32
C GLY A 304 38.85 -29.70 -1.95
N GLY A 305 38.57 -30.81 -1.29
CA GLY A 305 38.68 -32.16 -1.85
C GLY A 305 37.38 -32.92 -1.60
N ASP A 306 36.82 -33.42 -2.71
CA ASP A 306 35.92 -34.56 -2.94
C ASP A 306 34.60 -34.72 -2.16
N ASP A 307 33.47 -34.83 -2.91
CA ASP A 307 32.73 -36.08 -3.11
C ASP A 307 31.34 -35.87 -3.77
N GLU A 308 30.99 -36.84 -4.63
CA GLU A 308 29.82 -36.91 -5.51
C GLU A 308 28.52 -37.46 -4.85
N ASP A 309 27.39 -37.10 -5.47
CA ASP A 309 26.09 -37.77 -5.63
C ASP A 309 25.14 -38.16 -4.47
N GLU A 310 23.89 -37.65 -4.56
CA GLU A 310 22.61 -38.38 -4.38
C GLU A 310 21.42 -37.41 -4.51
N SER A 311 20.53 -37.61 -5.50
CA SER A 311 19.87 -36.55 -6.29
C SER A 311 18.52 -35.97 -5.81
N SER A 312 17.89 -36.38 -4.71
CA SER A 312 16.48 -35.98 -4.45
C SER A 312 16.16 -35.41 -3.07
N THR A 313 17.08 -35.51 -2.10
CA THR A 313 17.02 -34.77 -0.82
C THR A 313 17.86 -33.48 -0.83
N VAL A 314 18.47 -33.20 -1.99
CA VAL A 314 19.49 -32.17 -2.21
C VAL A 314 18.94 -30.77 -2.11
N GLN A 315 17.70 -30.51 -2.52
CA GLN A 315 17.22 -29.13 -2.68
C GLN A 315 17.10 -28.39 -1.34
N LEU A 316 16.63 -29.06 -0.28
CA LEU A 316 16.53 -28.48 1.08
C LEU A 316 17.89 -28.46 1.81
N ARG A 317 18.78 -29.42 1.54
CA ARG A 317 20.12 -29.49 2.17
C ARG A 317 21.16 -28.60 1.48
N SER A 318 21.02 -28.37 0.17
CA SER A 318 21.89 -27.50 -0.65
C SER A 318 21.68 -26.03 -0.31
N GLU A 319 20.45 -25.60 -0.01
CA GLU A 319 20.21 -24.24 0.48
C GLU A 319 20.89 -23.99 1.82
N ALA A 320 21.02 -25.00 2.69
CA ALA A 320 21.75 -24.93 3.96
C ALA A 320 23.29 -25.05 3.83
N ARG A 321 23.80 -25.60 2.72
CA ARG A 321 25.25 -25.66 2.38
C ARG A 321 25.75 -24.52 1.48
N MET A 322 24.87 -23.74 0.85
CA MET A 322 25.28 -22.63 0.00
C MET A 322 26.09 -21.57 0.74
N LYS A 323 27.16 -21.08 0.10
CA LYS A 323 27.96 -19.97 0.63
C LYS A 323 27.05 -18.74 0.82
N PRO A 324 27.25 -17.95 1.88
CA PRO A 324 26.38 -16.79 2.16
C PRO A 324 26.34 -15.78 1.01
N GLU A 325 27.44 -15.64 0.27
CA GLU A 325 27.52 -14.79 -0.92
C GLU A 325 26.62 -15.30 -2.07
N GLU A 326 26.51 -16.61 -2.24
CA GLU A 326 25.68 -17.23 -3.27
C GLU A 326 24.18 -17.13 -2.93
N ARG A 327 23.82 -17.34 -1.67
CA ARG A 327 22.47 -17.07 -1.16
C ARG A 327 22.05 -15.62 -1.41
N ALA A 328 22.94 -14.66 -1.13
CA ALA A 328 22.68 -13.25 -1.35
C ALA A 328 22.52 -12.90 -2.84
N ARG A 329 23.31 -13.55 -3.71
CA ARG A 329 23.14 -13.44 -5.18
C ARG A 329 21.81 -14.00 -5.64
N LYS A 330 21.40 -15.19 -5.17
CA LYS A 330 20.10 -15.79 -5.49
C LYS A 330 18.94 -14.90 -5.02
N ALA A 331 18.98 -14.43 -3.78
CA ALA A 331 17.98 -13.53 -3.20
C ALA A 331 17.88 -12.19 -3.97
N SER A 332 18.99 -11.66 -4.46
CA SER A 332 18.96 -10.43 -5.26
C SER A 332 18.29 -10.63 -6.63
N PHE A 333 18.53 -11.76 -7.31
CA PHE A 333 17.86 -12.07 -8.57
C PHE A 333 16.36 -12.25 -8.35
N GLU A 334 15.98 -12.93 -7.28
CA GLU A 334 14.59 -13.12 -6.89
C GLU A 334 13.87 -11.77 -6.64
N ARG A 335 14.52 -10.83 -5.93
CA ARG A 335 13.96 -9.47 -5.73
C ARG A 335 13.77 -8.72 -7.04
N HIS A 336 14.73 -8.82 -7.96
CA HIS A 336 14.59 -8.19 -9.29
C HIS A 336 13.51 -8.85 -10.14
N GLU A 337 13.33 -10.17 -10.05
CA GLU A 337 12.24 -10.88 -10.75
C GLU A 337 10.86 -10.55 -10.16
N ASN A 338 10.76 -10.50 -8.83
CA ASN A 338 9.53 -10.11 -8.15
C ASN A 338 9.13 -8.67 -8.49
N LEU A 339 10.11 -7.76 -8.58
CA LEU A 339 9.88 -6.39 -9.05
C LEU A 339 9.42 -6.35 -10.51
N GLU A 340 10.00 -7.17 -11.39
CA GLU A 340 9.66 -7.23 -12.83
C GLU A 340 8.21 -7.66 -13.03
N ARG A 341 7.82 -8.75 -12.36
CA ARG A 341 6.45 -9.26 -12.37
C ARG A 341 5.48 -8.23 -11.78
N CYS A 342 5.88 -7.52 -10.72
CA CYS A 342 5.07 -6.47 -10.13
C CYS A 342 4.87 -5.28 -11.09
N ILE A 343 5.95 -4.79 -11.71
CA ILE A 343 5.90 -3.68 -12.67
C ILE A 343 5.03 -4.05 -13.87
N ALA A 344 5.18 -5.26 -14.44
CA ALA A 344 4.35 -5.71 -15.56
C ALA A 344 2.85 -5.76 -15.19
N ASN A 345 2.52 -6.30 -14.01
CA ASN A 345 1.15 -6.34 -13.52
C ASN A 345 0.58 -4.93 -13.30
N VAL A 346 1.36 -4.04 -12.68
CA VAL A 346 0.91 -2.67 -12.40
C VAL A 346 0.79 -1.86 -13.69
N ASP A 347 1.70 -2.01 -14.66
CA ASP A 347 1.62 -1.30 -15.94
C ASP A 347 0.37 -1.70 -16.75
N GLY A 348 0.09 -3.00 -16.83
CA GLY A 348 -1.13 -3.52 -17.46
C GLY A 348 -2.42 -3.02 -16.78
N SER A 349 -2.39 -2.80 -15.46
CA SER A 349 -3.50 -2.19 -14.73
C SER A 349 -3.52 -0.65 -14.86
N GLY A 350 -2.37 0.00 -14.95
CA GLY A 350 -2.20 1.45 -14.92
C GLY A 350 -2.76 2.15 -16.16
N GLU A 351 -2.61 1.56 -17.34
CA GLU A 351 -3.28 2.04 -18.55
C GLU A 351 -4.80 1.98 -18.40
N LYS A 352 -5.34 0.90 -17.83
CA LYS A 352 -6.78 0.74 -17.59
C LYS A 352 -7.28 1.78 -16.59
N VAL A 353 -6.56 2.00 -15.49
CA VAL A 353 -6.88 3.01 -14.48
C VAL A 353 -6.88 4.40 -15.09
N PHE A 354 -5.82 4.77 -15.82
CA PHE A 354 -5.71 6.09 -16.46
C PHE A 354 -6.86 6.33 -17.44
N ARG A 355 -7.14 5.37 -18.32
CA ARG A 355 -8.26 5.46 -19.27
C ARG A 355 -9.60 5.55 -18.56
N ALA A 356 -9.80 4.75 -17.51
CA ALA A 356 -11.02 4.79 -16.71
C ALA A 356 -11.22 6.15 -16.05
N LEU A 357 -10.18 6.75 -15.44
CA LEU A 357 -10.24 8.08 -14.83
C LEU A 357 -10.58 9.19 -15.83
N VAL A 358 -9.97 9.15 -17.02
CA VAL A 358 -10.26 10.11 -18.09
C VAL A 358 -11.71 9.93 -18.56
N ASN A 359 -12.14 8.70 -18.80
CA ASN A 359 -13.49 8.39 -19.25
C ASN A 359 -14.54 8.78 -18.20
N THR A 360 -14.33 8.47 -16.92
CA THR A 360 -15.26 8.86 -15.85
C THR A 360 -15.36 10.38 -15.74
N ARG A 361 -14.24 11.10 -15.87
CA ARG A 361 -14.26 12.57 -15.90
C ARG A 361 -15.06 13.11 -17.08
N VAL A 362 -14.86 12.58 -18.28
CA VAL A 362 -15.60 12.99 -19.49
C VAL A 362 -17.10 12.69 -19.32
N SER A 363 -17.45 11.50 -18.83
CA SER A 363 -18.85 11.15 -18.53
C SER A 363 -19.45 12.12 -17.51
N LEU A 364 -18.73 12.44 -16.43
CA LEU A 364 -19.19 13.42 -15.44
C LEU A 364 -19.36 14.82 -16.03
N LEU A 365 -18.43 15.30 -16.86
CA LEU A 365 -18.57 16.59 -17.55
C LEU A 365 -19.85 16.63 -18.40
N ASN A 366 -20.10 15.59 -19.19
CA ASN A 366 -21.28 15.52 -20.05
C ASN A 366 -22.59 15.46 -19.24
N ILE A 367 -22.58 14.86 -18.05
CA ILE A 367 -23.75 14.73 -17.19
C ILE A 367 -24.00 16.00 -16.37
N LEU A 368 -22.94 16.64 -15.87
CA LEU A 368 -23.00 17.82 -14.99
C LEU A 368 -23.12 19.13 -15.78
N SER A 369 -22.70 19.14 -17.04
CA SER A 369 -22.86 20.25 -17.98
C SER A 369 -23.51 19.73 -19.26
N PRO A 370 -24.80 19.35 -19.22
CA PRO A 370 -25.53 19.10 -20.46
C PRO A 370 -25.45 20.39 -21.26
N GLY A 371 -24.85 20.35 -22.44
CA GLY A 371 -24.67 21.52 -23.29
C GLY A 371 -25.97 22.31 -23.40
N PHE A 372 -25.83 23.65 -23.39
CA PHE A 372 -26.91 24.58 -23.72
C PHE A 372 -27.62 24.21 -25.01
#